data_AF-A0A6V8KXL2-F1
#
_entry.id   AF-A0A6V8KXL2-F1
#
_cell.length_a   1.000
_cell.length_b   1.000
_cell.length_c   1.000
_cell.angle_alpha   90.00
_cell.angle_beta   90.00
_cell.angle_gamma   90.00
#
_symmetry.space_group_name_H-M   'P 1'
#
loop_
_entity.id
_entity.type
_entity.pdbx_description
1 polymer ?
#
loop_
_entity_poly.entity_id
_entity_poly.type
_entity_poly.pdbx_seq_one_letter_code
_entity_poly.pdbx_strand_id
1 'polypeptide(L)'
;MHYRPFVATDWQRAVMVPSWIRWLPCSFAFLTVVPDQERFRRSAWSMLPWDKPVWCDPGSVDDWVVQAQRYHPRREADHAELHARDHYDRVVRVRAARVELFTEMCLRRGLPVPHTLDELLACLVGFGLFEMDGEWLLPRLDQNPVDVLPLVGEEVVNEHRAQQDDRTVLVAITVRELAEHSRPRWRRRLVETDIGALAGALRMPVEEIRRALTQLGEIAGLVVEPAPAVAQDRVRITVTWPAFARLFPFDDLPAPEHAV
;
A
#
# COMPACT_ATOMS: atom_id res chain seq x y z
N MET A 1 14.01 -9.81 2.50
CA MET A 1 13.91 -9.93 1.03
C MET A 1 13.01 -8.80 0.53
N HIS A 2 13.55 -7.77 -0.12
CA HIS A 2 12.72 -6.69 -0.69
C HIS A 2 12.17 -7.14 -2.04
N TYR A 3 10.86 -7.36 -2.11
CA TYR A 3 10.19 -7.68 -3.36
C TYR A 3 10.06 -6.40 -4.18
N ARG A 4 10.94 -6.22 -5.17
CA ARG A 4 10.75 -5.26 -6.26
C ARG A 4 10.56 -6.07 -7.54
N PRO A 5 9.34 -6.22 -8.06
CA PRO A 5 9.14 -6.87 -9.34
C PRO A 5 9.84 -6.04 -10.43
N PHE A 6 10.64 -6.72 -11.26
CA PHE A 6 11.25 -6.15 -12.45
C PHE A 6 10.15 -5.89 -13.47
N VAL A 7 9.88 -4.63 -13.78
CA VAL A 7 8.88 -4.24 -14.77
C VAL A 7 9.60 -4.09 -16.12
N ALA A 8 9.50 -5.11 -16.98
CA ALA A 8 9.90 -4.96 -18.38
C ALA A 8 8.92 -4.00 -19.09
N THR A 9 9.34 -3.37 -20.20
CA THR A 9 8.64 -2.27 -20.88
C THR A 9 7.18 -2.54 -21.30
N ASP A 10 6.76 -3.80 -21.34
CA ASP A 10 5.39 -4.24 -21.70
C ASP A 10 4.56 -4.70 -20.48
N TRP A 11 5.11 -4.59 -19.28
CA TRP A 11 4.45 -4.94 -18.03
C TRP A 11 4.08 -3.68 -17.27
N GLN A 12 2.96 -3.71 -16.57
CA GLN A 12 2.43 -2.57 -15.84
C GLN A 12 1.83 -3.03 -14.51
N ARG A 13 1.70 -2.11 -13.56
CA ARG A 13 0.89 -2.40 -12.38
C ARG A 13 -0.59 -2.36 -12.78
N ALA A 14 -1.33 -3.39 -12.40
CA ALA A 14 -2.76 -3.44 -12.54
C ALA A 14 -3.40 -2.22 -11.87
N VAL A 15 -4.50 -1.72 -12.44
CA VAL A 15 -5.31 -0.71 -11.78
C VAL A 15 -5.84 -1.31 -10.48
N MET A 16 -5.51 -0.65 -9.38
CA MET A 16 -5.98 -1.03 -8.06
C MET A 16 -6.87 0.08 -7.51
N VAL A 17 -7.77 -0.28 -6.60
CA VAL A 17 -8.34 0.68 -5.65
C VAL A 17 -7.18 1.46 -4.99
N PRO A 18 -7.34 2.76 -4.70
CA PRO A 18 -6.29 3.59 -4.08
C PRO A 18 -6.08 3.23 -2.60
N SER A 19 -5.91 1.96 -2.28
CA SER A 19 -5.62 1.37 -0.97
C SER A 19 -5.14 -0.06 -1.15
N TRP A 20 -4.27 -0.54 -0.26
CA TRP A 20 -3.86 -1.93 -0.29
C TRP A 20 -4.95 -2.86 0.24
N ILE A 21 -4.96 -4.10 -0.26
CA ILE A 21 -5.73 -5.19 0.34
C ILE A 21 -4.90 -5.80 1.46
N ARG A 22 -5.04 -5.27 2.68
CA ARG A 22 -4.07 -5.49 3.76
C ARG A 22 -3.92 -6.94 4.21
N TRP A 23 -4.96 -7.73 4.00
CA TRP A 23 -5.05 -9.12 4.45
C TRP A 23 -4.46 -10.12 3.46
N LEU A 24 -4.12 -9.71 2.24
CA LEU A 24 -3.58 -10.65 1.25
C LEU A 24 -2.15 -11.08 1.58
N PRO A 25 -1.74 -12.29 1.16
CA PRO A 25 -0.35 -12.73 1.28
C PRO A 25 0.61 -11.85 0.48
N CYS A 26 1.86 -11.72 0.94
CA CYS A 26 2.90 -10.91 0.28
C CYS A 26 3.06 -11.19 -1.22
N SER A 27 2.98 -12.47 -1.61
CA SER A 27 3.16 -12.90 -2.99
C SER A 27 2.10 -12.34 -3.95
N PHE A 28 0.98 -11.80 -3.43
CA PHE A 28 0.01 -11.04 -4.20
C PHE A 28 0.67 -9.91 -5.01
N ALA A 29 1.74 -9.29 -4.51
CA ALA A 29 2.50 -8.26 -5.22
C ALA A 29 3.05 -8.72 -6.59
N PHE A 30 3.24 -10.03 -6.81
CA PHE A 30 3.58 -10.54 -8.14
C PHE A 30 2.40 -10.49 -9.11
N LEU A 31 1.19 -10.72 -8.61
CA LEU A 31 -0.04 -10.76 -9.40
C LEU A 31 -0.57 -9.36 -9.70
N THR A 32 -0.06 -8.33 -9.04
CA THR A 32 -0.38 -6.93 -9.37
C THR A 32 0.41 -6.42 -10.57
N VAL A 33 1.39 -7.16 -11.10
CA VAL A 33 2.15 -6.79 -12.29
C VAL A 33 1.63 -7.62 -13.47
N VAL A 34 0.93 -6.96 -14.38
CA VAL A 34 0.20 -7.57 -15.49
C VAL A 34 0.72 -7.06 -16.84
N PRO A 35 0.64 -7.84 -17.91
CA PRO A 35 0.95 -7.35 -19.25
C PRO A 35 -0.13 -6.40 -19.78
N ASP A 36 -1.40 -6.62 -19.40
CA ASP A 36 -2.56 -5.86 -19.86
C ASP A 36 -3.59 -5.69 -18.72
N GLN A 37 -4.31 -4.57 -18.71
CA GLN A 37 -5.40 -4.28 -17.78
C GLN A 37 -6.71 -4.97 -18.18
N GLU A 38 -6.84 -5.30 -19.45
CA GLU A 38 -7.96 -6.10 -19.94
C GLU A 38 -7.64 -7.59 -19.74
N ARG A 39 -7.68 -8.40 -20.80
CA ARG A 39 -7.56 -9.85 -20.70
C ARG A 39 -6.23 -10.32 -21.26
N PHE A 40 -5.51 -11.14 -20.50
CA PHE A 40 -4.22 -11.70 -20.92
C PHE A 40 -4.12 -13.19 -20.63
N ARG A 41 -3.24 -13.90 -21.34
CA ARG A 41 -3.02 -15.34 -21.09
C ARG A 41 -2.16 -15.53 -19.85
N ARG A 42 -2.55 -16.47 -18.99
CA ARG A 42 -1.78 -16.89 -17.80
C ARG A 42 -0.34 -17.24 -18.12
N SER A 43 -0.07 -17.77 -19.31
CA SER A 43 1.29 -18.09 -19.79
C SER A 43 2.22 -16.87 -19.85
N ALA A 44 1.70 -15.64 -19.89
CA ALA A 44 2.51 -14.44 -19.76
C ALA A 44 3.29 -14.42 -18.43
N TRP A 45 2.70 -14.95 -17.36
CA TRP A 45 3.33 -15.13 -16.05
C TRP A 45 4.16 -16.42 -15.93
N SER A 46 4.67 -16.99 -17.02
CA SER A 46 5.47 -18.23 -16.97
C SER A 46 6.69 -18.15 -16.05
N MET A 47 7.23 -16.94 -15.86
CA MET A 47 8.39 -16.65 -15.01
C MET A 47 8.08 -16.44 -13.53
N LEU A 48 6.81 -16.40 -13.13
CA LEU A 48 6.45 -16.20 -11.72
C LEU A 48 6.83 -17.41 -10.87
N PRO A 49 7.15 -17.20 -9.58
CA PRO A 49 7.56 -18.26 -8.68
C PRO A 49 6.35 -19.06 -8.16
N TRP A 50 5.66 -19.76 -9.05
CA TRP A 50 4.36 -20.42 -8.79
C TRP A 50 4.35 -21.34 -7.56
N ASP A 51 5.44 -22.08 -7.35
CA ASP A 51 5.55 -23.07 -6.26
C ASP A 51 6.08 -22.47 -4.94
N LYS A 52 6.34 -21.16 -4.88
CA LYS A 52 6.89 -20.54 -3.67
C LYS A 52 5.80 -20.22 -2.65
N PRO A 53 6.15 -20.19 -1.34
CA PRO A 53 5.22 -19.82 -0.29
C PRO A 53 4.60 -18.44 -0.50
N VAL A 54 3.31 -18.31 -0.21
CA VAL A 54 2.57 -17.06 -0.45
C VAL A 54 2.86 -15.98 0.59
N TRP A 55 3.21 -16.39 1.81
CA TRP A 55 3.52 -15.52 2.93
C TRP A 55 5.03 -15.30 3.02
N CYS A 56 5.46 -14.05 3.15
CA CYS A 56 6.86 -13.75 3.46
C CYS A 56 7.27 -14.41 4.78
N ASP A 57 8.50 -14.89 4.85
CA ASP A 57 9.16 -15.17 6.12
C ASP A 57 9.88 -13.89 6.60
N PRO A 58 9.60 -13.37 7.80
CA PRO A 58 10.36 -12.26 8.36
C PRO A 58 11.85 -12.60 8.60
N GLY A 59 12.23 -13.89 8.56
CA GLY A 59 13.60 -14.35 8.80
C GLY A 59 13.87 -14.57 10.28
N SER A 60 15.14 -14.71 10.68
CA SER A 60 15.49 -14.91 12.08
C SER A 60 15.54 -13.59 12.84
N VAL A 61 15.17 -13.60 14.13
CA VAL A 61 15.34 -12.44 15.01
C VAL A 61 16.81 -12.04 15.15
N ASP A 62 17.73 -12.99 15.09
CA ASP A 62 19.16 -12.74 15.22
C ASP A 62 19.69 -11.93 14.03
N ASP A 63 19.19 -12.18 12.81
CA ASP A 63 19.54 -11.37 11.64
C ASP A 63 19.09 -9.92 11.81
N TRP A 64 17.91 -9.70 12.41
CA TRP A 64 17.39 -8.37 12.69
C TRP A 64 18.24 -7.64 13.73
N VAL A 65 18.63 -8.34 14.81
CA VAL A 65 19.52 -7.79 15.85
C VAL A 65 20.89 -7.43 15.26
N VAL A 66 21.49 -8.33 14.48
CA VAL A 66 22.78 -8.08 13.81
C VAL A 66 22.66 -6.88 12.88
N GLN A 67 21.58 -6.78 12.11
CA GLN A 67 21.34 -5.66 11.22
C GLN A 67 21.19 -4.34 11.99
N ALA A 68 20.42 -4.32 13.08
CA ALA A 68 20.26 -3.14 13.91
C ALA A 68 21.60 -2.70 14.52
N GLN A 69 22.36 -3.62 15.13
CA GLN A 69 23.66 -3.32 15.75
C GLN A 69 24.68 -2.74 14.76
N ARG A 70 24.61 -3.09 13.47
CA ARG A 70 25.50 -2.53 12.43
C ARG A 70 25.35 -1.03 12.22
N TYR A 71 24.16 -0.46 12.48
CA TYR A 71 23.89 0.96 12.25
C TYR A 71 24.01 1.82 13.51
N HIS A 72 24.22 1.22 14.69
CA HIS A 72 24.29 1.94 15.96
C HIS A 72 25.70 1.96 16.57
N PRO A 73 26.13 3.08 17.19
CA PRO A 73 27.36 3.13 17.96
C PRO A 73 27.35 2.07 19.07
N ARG A 74 28.51 1.51 19.43
CA ARG A 74 28.63 0.43 20.45
C ARG A 74 27.95 0.71 21.79
N ARG A 75 27.79 1.99 22.19
CA ARG A 75 27.11 2.38 23.44
C ARG A 75 25.59 2.27 23.40
N GLU A 76 25.01 2.15 22.20
CA GLU A 76 23.57 2.02 21.96
C GLU A 76 23.18 0.63 21.45
N ALA A 77 24.13 -0.32 21.39
CA ALA A 77 23.92 -1.64 20.82
C ALA A 77 22.83 -2.43 21.57
N ASP A 78 22.82 -2.38 22.90
CA ASP A 78 21.82 -3.06 23.74
C ASP A 78 20.42 -2.48 23.52
N HIS A 79 20.33 -1.15 23.36
CA HIS A 79 19.07 -0.48 23.06
C HIS A 79 18.59 -0.81 21.63
N ALA A 80 19.50 -0.82 20.65
CA ALA A 80 19.20 -1.20 19.27
C ALA A 80 18.73 -2.66 19.16
N GLU A 81 19.35 -3.56 19.92
CA GLU A 81 18.90 -4.95 20.04
C GLU A 81 17.49 -5.05 20.61
N LEU A 82 17.21 -4.37 21.72
CA LEU A 82 15.88 -4.37 22.32
C LEU A 82 14.82 -3.88 21.31
N HIS A 83 15.07 -2.77 20.63
CA HIS A 83 14.19 -2.26 19.58
C HIS A 83 14.02 -3.24 18.42
N ALA A 84 15.09 -3.90 17.99
CA ALA A 84 15.03 -4.89 16.91
C ALA A 84 14.16 -6.10 17.30
N ARG A 85 14.28 -6.59 18.53
CA ARG A 85 13.47 -7.69 19.06
C ARG A 85 12.00 -7.29 19.20
N ASP A 86 11.73 -6.12 19.79
CA ASP A 86 10.37 -5.60 19.94
C ASP A 86 9.68 -5.38 18.58
N HIS A 87 10.44 -4.91 17.59
CA HIS A 87 9.96 -4.76 16.22
C HIS A 87 9.70 -6.14 15.59
N TYR A 88 10.64 -7.07 15.68
CA TYR A 88 10.48 -8.43 15.17
C TYR A 88 9.22 -9.11 15.72
N ASP A 89 9.01 -9.05 17.04
CA ASP A 89 7.83 -9.63 17.69
C ASP A 89 6.53 -9.00 17.20
N ARG A 90 6.53 -7.68 16.97
CA ARG A 90 5.37 -6.97 16.40
C ARG A 90 5.07 -7.46 14.99
N VAL A 91 6.08 -7.56 14.12
CA VAL A 91 5.92 -8.02 12.73
C VAL A 91 5.42 -9.46 12.68
N VAL A 92 5.96 -10.35 13.53
CA VAL A 92 5.50 -11.74 13.63
C VAL A 92 4.04 -11.80 14.08
N ARG A 93 3.64 -11.01 15.10
CA ARG A 93 2.23 -10.94 15.55
C ARG A 93 1.30 -10.43 14.47
N VAL A 94 1.66 -9.35 13.77
CA VAL A 94 0.86 -8.78 12.68
C VAL A 94 0.72 -9.79 11.54
N ARG A 95 1.81 -10.48 11.19
CA ARG A 95 1.79 -11.54 10.18
C ARG A 95 0.85 -12.68 10.58
N ALA A 96 0.94 -13.17 11.82
CA ALA A 96 0.07 -14.24 12.31
C ALA A 96 -1.42 -13.85 12.21
N ALA A 97 -1.77 -12.64 12.65
CA ALA A 97 -3.13 -12.12 12.55
C ALA A 97 -3.62 -12.02 11.08
N ARG A 98 -2.75 -11.59 10.15
CA ARG A 98 -3.08 -11.56 8.71
C ARG A 98 -3.34 -12.97 8.16
N VAL A 99 -2.49 -13.94 8.53
CA VAL A 99 -2.63 -15.34 8.11
C VAL A 99 -3.94 -15.94 8.64
N GLU A 100 -4.25 -15.70 9.91
CA GLU A 100 -5.48 -16.16 10.56
C GLU A 100 -6.71 -15.58 9.87
N LEU A 101 -6.78 -14.26 9.73
CA LEU A 101 -7.95 -13.63 9.10
C LEU A 101 -8.11 -14.04 7.63
N PHE A 102 -7.01 -14.13 6.87
CA PHE A 102 -7.07 -14.60 5.49
C PHE A 102 -7.54 -16.06 5.39
N THR A 103 -7.10 -16.91 6.33
CA THR A 103 -7.57 -18.30 6.45
C THR A 103 -9.08 -18.33 6.72
N GLU A 104 -9.57 -17.53 7.65
CA GLU A 104 -11.00 -17.43 7.94
C GLU A 104 -11.80 -16.94 6.72
N MET A 105 -11.29 -15.96 5.98
CA MET A 105 -11.93 -15.49 4.75
C MET A 105 -12.04 -16.60 3.69
N CYS A 106 -10.99 -17.41 3.51
CA CYS A 106 -11.03 -18.57 2.63
C CYS A 106 -12.14 -19.55 3.07
N LEU A 107 -12.18 -19.88 4.37
CA LEU A 107 -13.17 -20.80 4.93
C LEU A 107 -14.61 -20.29 4.77
N ARG A 108 -14.87 -19.01 5.03
CA ARG A 108 -16.20 -18.38 4.86
C ARG A 108 -16.69 -18.45 3.41
N ARG A 109 -15.76 -18.42 2.45
CA ARG A 109 -16.04 -18.52 1.01
C ARG A 109 -16.04 -19.96 0.49
N GLY A 110 -15.71 -20.94 1.33
CA GLY A 110 -15.56 -22.33 0.93
C GLY A 110 -14.36 -22.59 0.01
N LEU A 111 -13.32 -21.76 0.11
CA LEU A 111 -12.09 -21.86 -0.68
C LEU A 111 -10.99 -22.57 0.13
N PRO A 112 -10.10 -23.33 -0.55
CA PRO A 112 -8.90 -23.83 0.10
C PRO A 112 -7.97 -22.68 0.51
N VAL A 113 -7.27 -22.86 1.63
CA VAL A 113 -6.25 -21.91 2.08
C VAL A 113 -5.01 -22.08 1.20
N PRO A 114 -4.55 -21.04 0.50
CA PRO A 114 -3.41 -21.15 -0.39
C PRO A 114 -2.10 -21.16 0.39
N HIS A 115 -1.21 -22.07 -0.01
CA HIS A 115 0.16 -22.17 0.45
C HIS A 115 1.15 -21.74 -0.64
N THR A 116 0.78 -21.89 -1.91
CA THR A 116 1.59 -21.50 -3.08
C THR A 116 0.97 -20.38 -3.90
N LEU A 117 1.77 -19.70 -4.72
CA LEU A 117 1.29 -18.59 -5.56
C LEU A 117 0.22 -19.04 -6.56
N ASP A 118 0.30 -20.28 -7.07
CA ASP A 118 -0.75 -20.85 -7.92
C ASP A 118 -2.09 -20.99 -7.17
N GLU A 119 -2.05 -21.58 -5.97
CA GLU A 119 -3.23 -21.71 -5.13
C GLU A 119 -3.79 -20.34 -4.73
N LEU A 120 -2.91 -19.34 -4.51
CA LEU A 120 -3.35 -17.97 -4.24
C LEU A 120 -4.11 -17.39 -5.43
N LEU A 121 -3.63 -17.56 -6.66
CA LEU A 121 -4.37 -17.08 -7.84
C LEU A 121 -5.77 -17.72 -7.89
N ALA A 122 -5.88 -19.02 -7.68
CA ALA A 122 -7.18 -19.70 -7.64
C ALA A 122 -8.09 -19.15 -6.53
N CYS A 123 -7.52 -18.86 -5.34
CA CYS A 123 -8.22 -18.25 -4.23
C CYS A 123 -8.72 -16.83 -4.57
N LEU A 124 -7.88 -16.00 -5.19
CA LEU A 124 -8.23 -14.64 -5.62
C LEU A 124 -9.31 -14.64 -6.71
N VAL A 125 -9.30 -15.63 -7.61
CA VAL A 125 -10.42 -15.85 -8.55
C VAL A 125 -11.71 -16.16 -7.79
N GLY A 126 -11.65 -17.00 -6.76
CA GLY A 126 -12.80 -17.32 -5.89
C GLY A 126 -13.35 -16.12 -5.11
N PHE A 127 -12.49 -15.16 -4.75
CA PHE A 127 -12.91 -13.87 -4.18
C PHE A 127 -13.40 -12.87 -5.22
N GLY A 128 -13.16 -13.10 -6.51
CA GLY A 128 -13.53 -12.18 -7.59
C GLY A 128 -12.52 -11.06 -7.83
N LEU A 129 -11.31 -11.14 -7.26
CA LEU A 129 -10.22 -10.20 -7.53
C LEU A 129 -9.53 -10.47 -8.88
N PHE A 130 -9.76 -11.65 -9.44
CA PHE A 130 -9.45 -11.99 -10.82
C PHE A 130 -10.65 -12.73 -11.44
N GLU A 131 -10.84 -12.59 -12.73
CA GLU A 131 -11.70 -13.49 -13.51
C GLU A 131 -10.83 -14.41 -14.37
N MET A 132 -11.22 -15.68 -14.47
CA MET A 132 -10.51 -16.68 -15.24
C MET A 132 -11.49 -17.42 -16.15
N ASP A 133 -11.18 -17.43 -17.46
CA ASP A 133 -11.90 -18.22 -18.46
C ASP A 133 -10.88 -18.96 -19.35
N GLY A 134 -10.76 -20.26 -19.09
CA GLY A 134 -9.68 -21.10 -19.59
C GLY A 134 -8.31 -20.61 -19.09
N GLU A 135 -7.40 -20.35 -20.02
CA GLU A 135 -6.06 -19.81 -19.72
C GLU A 135 -6.03 -18.29 -19.64
N TRP A 136 -7.16 -17.61 -19.84
CA TRP A 136 -7.17 -16.17 -19.87
C TRP A 136 -7.62 -15.58 -18.54
N LEU A 137 -6.94 -14.53 -18.13
CA LEU A 137 -7.13 -13.82 -16.88
C LEU A 137 -7.53 -12.37 -17.16
N LEU A 138 -8.41 -11.83 -16.33
CA LEU A 138 -8.76 -10.42 -16.27
C LEU A 138 -8.56 -9.95 -14.81
N PRO A 139 -7.65 -9.00 -14.54
CA PRO A 139 -7.49 -8.46 -13.20
C PRO A 139 -8.72 -7.62 -12.85
N ARG A 140 -9.21 -7.79 -11.62
CA ARG A 140 -10.34 -7.01 -11.08
C ARG A 140 -9.97 -6.38 -9.74
N LEU A 141 -8.74 -5.89 -9.68
CA LEU A 141 -8.14 -5.28 -8.48
C LEU A 141 -8.62 -3.84 -8.24
N ASP A 142 -9.40 -3.30 -9.18
CA ASP A 142 -10.18 -2.08 -9.08
C ASP A 142 -11.42 -2.23 -8.19
N GLN A 143 -11.78 -3.46 -7.81
CA GLN A 143 -12.85 -3.72 -6.85
C GLN A 143 -12.42 -3.41 -5.42
N ASN A 144 -13.31 -2.77 -4.66
CA ASN A 144 -13.07 -2.48 -3.25
C ASN A 144 -12.96 -3.78 -2.44
N PRO A 145 -11.86 -4.00 -1.69
CA PRO A 145 -11.71 -5.13 -0.78
C PRO A 145 -12.90 -5.38 0.14
N VAL A 146 -13.55 -4.32 0.63
CA VAL A 146 -14.71 -4.45 1.52
C VAL A 146 -15.91 -5.08 0.81
N ASP A 147 -16.03 -4.90 -0.50
CA ASP A 147 -17.16 -5.38 -1.28
C ASP A 147 -16.95 -6.83 -1.77
N VAL A 148 -15.69 -7.27 -1.89
CA VAL A 148 -15.34 -8.58 -2.48
C VAL A 148 -14.83 -9.61 -1.48
N LEU A 149 -14.18 -9.17 -0.40
CA LEU A 149 -13.69 -10.07 0.63
C LEU A 149 -14.80 -10.38 1.64
N PRO A 150 -14.87 -11.63 2.16
CA PRO A 150 -15.86 -12.04 3.14
C PRO A 150 -15.50 -11.56 4.56
N LEU A 151 -15.26 -10.26 4.69
CA LEU A 151 -15.03 -9.55 5.96
C LEU A 151 -16.36 -9.41 6.73
N VAL A 152 -16.31 -9.48 8.06
CA VAL A 152 -17.50 -9.37 8.92
C VAL A 152 -17.26 -8.44 10.11
N GLY A 153 -18.32 -7.77 10.57
CA GLY A 153 -18.32 -7.00 11.82
C GLY A 153 -17.19 -5.96 11.91
N GLU A 154 -16.33 -6.10 12.91
CA GLU A 154 -15.21 -5.19 13.15
C GLU A 154 -14.14 -5.24 12.04
N GLU A 155 -14.02 -6.33 11.31
CA GLU A 155 -13.04 -6.47 10.22
C GLU A 155 -13.33 -5.47 9.09
N VAL A 156 -14.61 -5.27 8.76
CA VAL A 156 -15.07 -4.30 7.77
C VAL A 156 -14.73 -2.87 8.22
N VAL A 157 -14.97 -2.57 9.50
CA VAL A 157 -14.67 -1.25 10.08
C VAL A 157 -13.16 -0.98 10.07
N ASN A 158 -12.36 -1.97 10.44
CA ASN A 158 -10.91 -1.88 10.43
C ASN A 158 -10.35 -1.70 9.03
N GLU A 159 -10.86 -2.46 8.05
CA GLU A 159 -10.48 -2.32 6.64
C GLU A 159 -10.85 -0.94 6.10
N HIS A 160 -12.06 -0.43 6.37
CA HIS A 160 -12.44 0.92 5.97
C HIS A 160 -11.51 2.00 6.53
N ARG A 161 -11.16 1.91 7.82
CA ARG A 161 -10.21 2.85 8.44
C ARG A 161 -8.85 2.74 7.77
N ALA A 162 -8.35 1.53 7.58
CA ALA A 162 -7.08 1.26 6.90
C ALA A 162 -7.03 1.85 5.48
N GLN A 163 -8.09 1.64 4.68
CA GLN A 163 -8.17 2.22 3.33
C GLN A 163 -8.19 3.74 3.36
N GLN A 164 -8.85 4.35 4.34
CA GLN A 164 -8.83 5.79 4.50
C GLN A 164 -7.43 6.31 4.86
N ASP A 165 -6.71 5.60 5.73
CA ASP A 165 -5.32 5.95 6.06
C ASP A 165 -4.41 5.84 4.82
N ASP A 166 -4.55 4.79 4.01
CA ASP A 166 -3.80 4.61 2.75
C ASP A 166 -4.07 5.78 1.79
N ARG A 167 -5.34 6.12 1.58
CA ARG A 167 -5.74 7.26 0.73
C ARG A 167 -5.12 8.57 1.21
N THR A 168 -5.07 8.78 2.53
CA THR A 168 -4.42 9.95 3.12
C THR A 168 -2.92 9.97 2.88
N VAL A 169 -2.25 8.81 2.97
CA VAL A 169 -0.82 8.68 2.62
C VAL A 169 -0.58 8.94 1.14
N LEU A 170 -1.42 8.45 0.22
CA LEU A 170 -1.33 8.76 -1.22
C LEU A 170 -1.37 10.26 -1.49
N VAL A 171 -2.35 10.95 -0.90
CA VAL A 171 -2.44 12.41 -1.02
C VAL A 171 -1.18 13.07 -0.47
N ALA A 172 -0.62 12.57 0.64
CA ALA A 172 0.60 13.11 1.21
C ALA A 172 1.81 12.95 0.28
N ILE A 173 1.97 11.78 -0.34
CA ILE A 173 3.02 11.49 -1.32
C ILE A 173 2.90 12.44 -2.51
N THR A 174 1.72 12.57 -3.11
CA THR A 174 1.52 13.50 -4.24
C THR A 174 1.77 14.95 -3.85
N VAL A 175 1.33 15.39 -2.66
CA VAL A 175 1.62 16.75 -2.17
C VAL A 175 3.12 16.95 -1.96
N ARG A 176 3.85 15.95 -1.44
CA ARG A 176 5.32 16.01 -1.31
C ARG A 176 5.97 16.20 -2.68
N GLU A 177 5.61 15.38 -3.67
CA GLU A 177 6.18 15.46 -5.02
C GLU A 177 5.94 16.84 -5.65
N LEU A 178 4.72 17.38 -5.53
CA LEU A 178 4.42 18.74 -5.98
C LEU A 178 5.25 19.79 -5.23
N ALA A 179 5.48 19.62 -3.93
CA ALA A 179 6.27 20.52 -3.10
C ALA A 179 7.78 20.47 -3.43
N GLU A 180 8.30 19.32 -3.85
CA GLU A 180 9.70 19.17 -4.30
C GLU A 180 9.98 19.98 -5.57
N HIS A 181 9.00 20.05 -6.47
CA HIS A 181 9.05 20.84 -7.69
C HIS A 181 8.66 22.32 -7.47
N SER A 182 8.23 22.70 -6.27
CA SER A 182 7.85 24.07 -5.95
C SER A 182 9.06 24.94 -5.60
N ARG A 183 8.95 26.26 -5.79
CA ARG A 183 10.00 27.20 -5.35
C ARG A 183 10.18 27.12 -3.82
N PRO A 184 11.42 27.06 -3.31
CA PRO A 184 11.67 27.04 -1.88
C PRO A 184 11.28 28.38 -1.24
N ARG A 185 10.60 28.30 -0.10
CA ARG A 185 10.46 29.42 0.85
C ARG A 185 11.14 28.97 2.14
N TRP A 186 11.64 29.90 2.95
CA TRP A 186 12.38 29.54 4.17
C TRP A 186 11.59 28.52 5.03
N ARG A 187 12.14 27.30 5.16
CA ARG A 187 11.55 26.14 5.86
C ARG A 187 10.14 25.72 5.41
N ARG A 188 9.66 26.18 4.26
CA ARG A 188 8.30 25.90 3.76
C ARG A 188 8.29 25.72 2.24
N ARG A 189 7.34 24.91 1.76
CA ARG A 189 6.99 24.81 0.34
C ARG A 189 5.55 25.26 0.15
N LEU A 190 5.27 25.84 -1.02
CA LEU A 190 3.97 26.34 -1.41
C LEU A 190 3.57 25.62 -2.70
N VAL A 191 2.50 24.85 -2.61
CA VAL A 191 1.92 24.10 -3.73
C VAL A 191 0.60 24.77 -4.08
N GLU A 192 0.45 25.20 -5.32
CA GLU A 192 -0.85 25.64 -5.84
C GLU A 192 -1.34 24.58 -6.82
N THR A 193 -2.48 23.97 -6.51
CA THR A 193 -3.04 22.86 -7.29
C THR A 193 -4.56 22.95 -7.34
N ASP A 194 -5.17 22.08 -8.13
CA ASP A 194 -6.61 21.91 -8.25
C ASP A 194 -7.04 20.58 -7.62
N ILE A 195 -8.09 20.61 -6.80
CA ILE A 195 -8.56 19.39 -6.10
C ILE A 195 -9.08 18.36 -7.11
N GLY A 196 -9.75 18.79 -8.18
CA GLY A 196 -10.20 17.91 -9.26
C GLY A 196 -9.04 17.27 -10.01
N ALA A 197 -7.96 18.00 -10.24
CA ALA A 197 -6.73 17.45 -10.82
C ALA A 197 -6.06 16.41 -9.90
N LEU A 198 -5.99 16.66 -8.59
CA LEU A 198 -5.50 15.66 -7.62
C LEU A 198 -6.40 14.41 -7.59
N ALA A 199 -7.72 14.61 -7.56
CA ALA A 199 -8.72 13.54 -7.60
C ALA A 199 -8.56 12.67 -8.86
N GLY A 200 -8.40 13.29 -10.04
CA GLY A 200 -8.16 12.59 -11.29
C GLY A 200 -6.83 11.82 -11.31
N ALA A 201 -5.75 12.42 -10.80
CA ALA A 201 -4.44 11.78 -10.75
C ALA A 201 -4.43 10.54 -9.83
N LEU A 202 -5.10 10.63 -8.69
CA LEU A 202 -5.18 9.56 -7.69
C LEU A 202 -6.36 8.60 -7.91
N ARG A 203 -7.21 8.87 -8.91
CA ARG A 203 -8.46 8.13 -9.18
C ARG A 203 -9.37 8.02 -7.95
N MET A 204 -9.44 9.12 -7.19
CA MET A 204 -10.23 9.23 -5.97
C MET A 204 -11.36 10.25 -6.16
N PRO A 205 -12.50 10.10 -5.47
CA PRO A 205 -13.50 11.16 -5.39
C PRO A 205 -12.92 12.43 -4.75
N VAL A 206 -13.39 13.59 -5.23
CA VAL A 206 -13.00 14.92 -4.70
C VAL A 206 -13.18 15.01 -3.18
N GLU A 207 -14.26 14.44 -2.64
CA GLU A 207 -14.53 14.44 -1.20
C GLU A 207 -13.49 13.64 -0.39
N GLU A 208 -12.92 12.58 -0.96
CA GLU A 208 -11.84 11.84 -0.30
C GLU A 208 -10.54 12.65 -0.29
N ILE A 209 -10.24 13.38 -1.37
CA ILE A 209 -9.09 14.30 -1.40
C ILE A 209 -9.26 15.40 -0.36
N ARG A 210 -10.45 16.01 -0.25
CA ARG A 210 -10.73 17.04 0.77
C ARG A 210 -10.54 16.48 2.18
N ARG A 211 -11.09 15.30 2.46
CA ARG A 211 -10.95 14.62 3.75
C ARG A 211 -9.50 14.33 4.09
N ALA A 212 -8.74 13.76 3.14
CA ALA A 212 -7.32 13.45 3.32
C ALA A 212 -6.49 14.72 3.60
N LEU A 213 -6.74 15.81 2.87
CA LEU A 213 -6.07 17.08 3.08
C LEU A 213 -6.38 17.67 4.48
N THR A 214 -7.63 17.57 4.95
CA THR A 214 -7.99 17.96 6.32
C THR A 214 -7.23 17.13 7.35
N GLN A 215 -7.20 15.80 7.19
CA GLN A 215 -6.46 14.91 8.10
C GLN A 215 -4.96 15.23 8.11
N LEU A 216 -4.35 15.49 6.95
CA LEU A 216 -2.95 15.90 6.85
C LEU A 216 -2.67 17.23 7.54
N GLY A 217 -3.66 18.13 7.63
CA GLY A 217 -3.56 19.34 8.42
C GLY A 217 -3.37 19.04 9.91
N GLU A 218 -4.09 18.06 10.43
CA GLU A 218 -4.03 17.63 11.83
C GLU A 218 -2.75 16.86 12.15
N ILE A 219 -2.37 15.88 11.30
CA ILE A 219 -1.27 14.94 11.62
C ILE A 219 0.10 15.41 11.14
N ALA A 220 0.16 16.28 10.12
CA ALA A 220 1.40 16.67 9.46
C ALA A 220 1.60 18.20 9.38
N GLY A 221 0.71 18.99 9.99
CA GLY A 221 0.81 20.45 10.03
C GLY A 221 0.71 21.11 8.66
N LEU A 222 -0.03 20.49 7.74
CA LEU A 222 -0.30 21.00 6.41
C LEU A 222 -1.37 22.10 6.47
N VAL A 223 -1.13 23.25 5.84
CA VAL A 223 -2.13 24.35 5.81
C VAL A 223 -2.75 24.42 4.43
N VAL A 224 -4.06 24.21 4.33
CA VAL A 224 -4.83 24.30 3.09
C VAL A 224 -5.65 25.58 3.09
N GLU A 225 -5.43 26.43 2.10
CA GLU A 225 -6.19 27.65 1.89
C GLU A 225 -6.85 27.62 0.51
N PRO A 226 -8.04 28.21 0.33
CA PRO A 226 -8.56 28.43 -1.01
C PRO A 226 -7.60 29.35 -1.79
N ALA A 227 -7.31 29.00 -3.04
CA ALA A 227 -6.55 29.88 -3.91
C ALA A 227 -7.39 31.12 -4.28
N PRO A 228 -6.77 32.28 -4.57
CA PRO A 228 -7.52 33.51 -4.82
C PRO A 228 -8.54 33.39 -5.98
N ALA A 229 -9.81 33.51 -5.59
CA ALA A 229 -11.07 33.93 -6.26
C ALA A 229 -11.44 33.52 -7.71
N VAL A 230 -10.55 32.95 -8.54
CA VAL A 230 -10.87 32.74 -9.98
C VAL A 230 -11.23 31.28 -10.32
N ALA A 231 -11.01 30.32 -9.42
CA ALA A 231 -11.35 28.91 -9.67
C ALA A 231 -11.85 28.23 -8.39
N GLN A 232 -13.07 27.69 -8.41
CA GLN A 232 -13.79 27.16 -7.25
C GLN A 232 -13.14 25.91 -6.61
N ASP A 233 -12.13 25.30 -7.24
CA ASP A 233 -11.47 24.09 -6.74
C ASP A 233 -9.95 24.19 -6.62
N ARG A 234 -9.38 25.40 -6.82
CA ARG A 234 -7.95 25.62 -6.61
C ARG A 234 -7.64 25.85 -5.14
N VAL A 235 -6.61 25.17 -4.67
CA VAL A 235 -6.10 25.28 -3.31
C VAL A 235 -4.63 25.66 -3.30
N ARG A 236 -4.26 26.41 -2.28
CA ARG A 236 -2.87 26.66 -1.89
C ARG A 236 -2.57 25.82 -0.66
N ILE A 237 -1.58 24.95 -0.80
CA ILE A 237 -1.11 24.05 0.26
C ILE A 237 0.26 24.55 0.72
N THR A 238 0.38 24.87 2.01
CA THR A 238 1.67 25.20 2.64
C THR A 238 2.17 23.99 3.42
N VAL A 239 3.39 23.56 3.09
CA VAL A 239 4.02 22.36 3.63
C VAL A 239 5.25 22.75 4.45
N THR A 240 5.40 22.18 5.65
CA THR A 240 6.60 22.38 6.49
C THR A 240 7.77 21.54 5.99
N TRP A 241 8.89 22.17 5.63
CA TRP A 241 10.02 21.51 4.95
C TRP A 241 11.32 21.58 5.77
N PRO A 242 12.09 20.48 5.90
CA PRO A 242 11.95 19.16 5.28
C PRO A 242 11.11 18.15 6.11
N ALA A 243 10.48 18.59 7.21
CA ALA A 243 9.79 17.69 8.13
C ALA A 243 8.72 16.83 7.45
N PHE A 244 7.90 17.42 6.59
CA PHE A 244 6.85 16.70 5.86
C PHE A 244 7.44 15.61 4.93
N ALA A 245 8.51 15.93 4.19
CA ALA A 245 9.19 14.93 3.35
C ALA A 245 9.77 13.77 4.14
N ARG A 246 10.18 14.00 5.39
CA ARG A 246 10.66 12.92 6.28
C ARG A 246 9.52 12.06 6.83
N LEU A 247 8.32 12.62 6.98
CA LEU A 247 7.13 11.86 7.40
C LEU A 247 6.59 10.98 6.28
N PHE A 248 6.72 11.41 5.02
CA PHE A 248 6.24 10.68 3.84
C PHE A 248 7.38 10.43 2.85
N PRO A 249 8.39 9.62 3.20
CA PRO A 249 9.59 9.44 2.38
C PRO A 249 9.39 8.52 1.17
N PHE A 250 8.17 7.99 0.98
CA PHE A 250 7.88 7.00 -0.04
C PHE A 250 7.41 7.64 -1.34
N ASP A 251 7.71 6.99 -2.46
CA ASP A 251 7.22 7.36 -3.79
C ASP A 251 5.91 6.64 -4.15
N ASP A 252 5.61 5.55 -3.44
CA ASP A 252 4.40 4.73 -3.60
C ASP A 252 3.82 4.40 -2.21
N LEU A 253 2.56 3.95 -2.16
CA LEU A 253 2.02 3.37 -0.94
C LEU A 253 2.90 2.20 -0.46
N PRO A 254 3.42 2.24 0.78
CA PRO A 254 4.13 1.12 1.32
C PRO A 254 3.20 -0.09 1.41
N ALA A 255 3.68 -1.25 1.01
CA ALA A 255 2.91 -2.48 1.17
C ALA A 255 2.59 -2.73 2.65
N PRO A 256 1.48 -3.38 2.99
CA PRO A 256 1.03 -3.57 4.38
C PRO A 256 2.07 -4.25 5.28
N GLU A 257 2.87 -5.16 4.73
CA GLU A 257 4.02 -5.82 5.40
C GLU A 257 5.19 -4.88 5.72
N HIS A 258 5.22 -3.68 5.13
CA HIS A 258 6.27 -2.68 5.26
C HIS A 258 5.78 -1.37 5.90
N ALA A 259 4.48 -1.26 6.14
CA ALA A 259 3.84 -0.10 6.77
C ALA A 259 3.84 -0.18 8.32
N VAL A 260 4.66 -1.07 8.91
CA VAL A 260 4.74 -1.34 10.36
C VAL A 260 5.89 -0.59 11.00
#